data_AF-A0A0G4B5Q7-F1
#
_entry.id   AF-A0A0G4B5Q7-F1
#
_cell.length_a   1.000
_cell.length_b   1.000
_cell.length_c   1.000
_cell.angle_alpha   90.00
_cell.angle_beta   90.00
_cell.angle_gamma   90.00
#
_symmetry.space_group_name_H-M   'P 1'
#
loop_
_entity.id
_entity.type
_entity.pdbx_description
1 polymer ?
#
loop_
_entity_poly.entity_id
_entity_poly.type
_entity_poly.pdbx_seq_one_letter_code
_entity_poly.pdbx_strand_id
1 'polypeptide(L)'
;MAREEKKGGMTVHEAGRRGGEATCERYGYEFYQQIGRKGGRTTAERYGSPFYEEIGAKGGKTTSEKYGHEFYEEIGHKGGQRVKELIELGKRRQQENK
;
A
#
# COMPACT_ATOMS: atom_id res chain seq x y z
N MET A 1 -4.82 -22.87 49.76
CA MET A 1 -5.03 -21.93 48.63
C MET A 1 -4.10 -22.36 47.50
N ALA A 2 -4.61 -23.04 46.47
CA ALA A 2 -3.81 -23.45 45.33
C ALA A 2 -3.75 -22.28 44.33
N ARG A 3 -2.55 -21.73 44.12
CA ARG A 3 -2.29 -20.75 43.07
C ARG A 3 -2.30 -21.51 41.74
N GLU A 4 -3.36 -21.35 40.95
CA GLU A 4 -3.32 -21.77 39.55
C GLU A 4 -2.32 -20.89 38.82
N GLU A 5 -1.13 -21.43 38.55
CA GLU A 5 -0.22 -20.84 37.58
C GLU A 5 -0.85 -20.98 36.20
N LYS A 6 -1.43 -19.88 35.70
CA LYS A 6 -1.76 -19.77 34.29
C LYS A 6 -0.48 -19.96 33.50
N LYS A 7 -0.30 -21.14 32.91
CA LYS A 7 0.72 -21.38 31.89
C LYS A 7 0.52 -20.32 30.80
N GLY A 8 1.38 -19.30 30.81
CA GLY A 8 1.40 -18.26 29.79
C GLY A 8 1.89 -18.85 28.48
N GLY A 9 1.03 -19.61 27.81
CA GLY A 9 1.27 -20.08 26.45
C GLY A 9 1.34 -18.88 25.52
N MET A 10 2.32 -18.88 24.63
CA MET A 10 2.41 -17.91 23.54
C MET A 10 1.08 -17.86 22.78
N THR A 11 0.58 -16.65 22.52
CA THR A 11 -0.66 -16.48 21.74
C THR A 11 -0.44 -16.80 20.26
N VAL A 12 -1.50 -17.15 19.53
CA VAL A 12 -1.42 -17.37 18.07
C VAL A 12 -0.90 -16.13 17.34
N HIS A 13 -1.32 -14.95 17.79
CA HIS A 13 -0.86 -13.68 17.24
C HIS A 13 0.65 -13.49 17.46
N GLU A 14 1.13 -13.78 18.67
CA GLU A 14 2.55 -13.68 19.02
C GLU A 14 3.40 -14.71 18.28
N ALA A 15 2.90 -15.93 18.10
CA ALA A 15 3.54 -16.95 17.27
C ALA A 15 3.64 -16.50 15.81
N GLY A 16 2.57 -15.91 15.26
CA GLY A 16 2.54 -15.36 13.90
C GLY A 16 3.55 -14.23 13.70
N ARG A 17 3.60 -13.27 14.64
CA ARG A 17 4.56 -12.16 14.62
C ARG A 17 6.00 -12.69 14.65
N ARG A 18 6.31 -13.57 15.61
CA ARG A 18 7.66 -14.16 15.75
C ARG A 18 8.09 -14.95 14.52
N GLY A 19 7.16 -15.70 13.91
CA GLY A 19 7.43 -16.41 12.66
C GLY A 19 7.71 -15.48 11.49
N GLY A 20 6.98 -14.36 11.40
CA GLY A 20 7.23 -13.31 10.40
C GLY A 20 8.59 -12.64 10.59
N GLU A 21 8.94 -12.28 11.82
CA GLU A 21 10.24 -11.68 12.18
C GLU A 21 11.40 -12.61 11.82
N ALA A 22 11.35 -13.88 12.24
CA ALA A 22 12.38 -14.86 11.88
C ALA A 22 12.50 -15.10 10.37
N THR A 23 11.38 -15.06 9.63
CA THR A 23 11.39 -15.17 8.16
C THR A 23 12.05 -13.94 7.53
N CYS A 24 11.75 -12.76 8.04
CA CYS A 24 12.34 -11.51 7.57
C CYS A 24 13.85 -11.46 7.80
N GLU A 25 14.30 -11.84 9.01
CA GLU A 25 15.74 -11.94 9.35
C GLU A 25 16.46 -12.94 8.44
N ARG A 26 15.83 -14.08 8.12
CA ARG A 26 16.45 -15.14 7.32
C ARG A 26 16.57 -14.80 5.84
N TYR A 27 15.56 -14.16 5.25
CA TYR A 27 15.45 -14.03 3.79
C TYR A 27 15.52 -12.59 3.27
N GLY A 28 15.27 -11.59 4.12
CA GLY A 28 15.40 -10.18 3.78
C GLY A 28 14.42 -9.66 2.71
N TYR A 29 14.66 -8.43 2.26
CA TYR A 29 13.79 -7.69 1.34
C TYR A 29 13.59 -8.38 -0.02
N GLU A 30 14.69 -8.87 -0.63
CA GLU A 30 14.69 -9.48 -1.96
C GLU A 30 13.73 -10.68 -2.06
N PHE A 31 13.62 -11.45 -0.98
CA PHE A 31 12.67 -12.56 -0.91
C PHE A 31 11.22 -12.10 -1.01
N TYR A 32 10.85 -11.06 -0.25
CA TYR A 32 9.49 -10.51 -0.30
C TYR A 32 9.16 -9.89 -1.67
N GLN A 33 10.14 -9.22 -2.28
CA GLN A 33 9.98 -8.68 -3.63
C GLN A 33 9.73 -9.81 -4.65
N GLN A 34 10.50 -10.90 -4.57
CA GLN A 34 10.34 -12.05 -5.47
C GLN A 34 9.00 -12.76 -5.30
N ILE A 35 8.56 -13.02 -4.07
CA ILE A 35 7.27 -13.68 -3.83
C ILE A 35 6.10 -12.76 -4.21
N GLY A 36 6.23 -11.44 -3.99
CA GLY A 36 5.24 -10.45 -4.42
C GLY A 36 5.12 -10.42 -5.94
N ARG A 37 6.24 -10.37 -6.66
CA ARG A 37 6.27 -10.44 -8.13
C ARG A 37 5.68 -11.75 -8.64
N LYS A 38 6.01 -12.88 -8.00
CA LYS A 38 5.46 -14.19 -8.37
C LYS A 38 3.94 -14.21 -8.20
N GLY A 39 3.43 -13.79 -7.04
CA GLY A 39 2.00 -13.70 -6.78
C GLY A 39 1.28 -12.78 -7.77
N GLY A 40 1.83 -11.60 -8.04
CA GLY A 40 1.28 -10.66 -9.02
C GLY A 40 1.17 -11.25 -10.42
N ARG A 41 2.23 -11.92 -10.92
CA ARG A 41 2.19 -12.60 -12.23
C ARG A 41 1.15 -13.71 -12.27
N THR A 42 1.10 -14.57 -11.25
CA THR A 42 0.12 -15.66 -11.20
C THR A 42 -1.32 -15.13 -11.17
N THR A 43 -1.59 -14.06 -10.43
CA THR A 43 -2.90 -13.41 -10.42
C THR A 43 -3.25 -12.83 -11.79
N ALA A 44 -2.32 -12.12 -12.42
CA ALA A 44 -2.51 -11.54 -13.74
C ALA A 44 -2.76 -12.62 -14.81
N GLU A 45 -2.00 -13.72 -14.80
CA GLU A 45 -2.18 -14.87 -15.69
C GLU A 45 -3.54 -15.55 -15.49
N ARG A 46 -4.00 -15.69 -14.24
CA ARG A 46 -5.25 -16.38 -13.91
C ARG A 46 -6.48 -15.57 -14.27
N TYR A 47 -6.47 -14.26 -13.99
CA TYR A 47 -7.69 -13.44 -14.01
C TYR A 47 -7.69 -12.38 -15.12
N GLY A 48 -6.53 -12.00 -15.65
CA GLY A 48 -6.40 -11.01 -16.71
C GLY A 48 -6.87 -9.61 -16.34
N SER A 49 -7.00 -8.75 -17.34
CA SER A 49 -7.39 -7.34 -17.19
C SER A 49 -8.77 -7.09 -16.58
N PRO A 50 -9.83 -7.87 -16.89
CA PRO A 50 -11.18 -7.61 -16.36
C PRO A 50 -11.24 -7.64 -14.83
N PHE A 51 -10.43 -8.47 -14.19
CA PHE A 51 -10.35 -8.52 -12.74
C PHE A 51 -9.84 -7.21 -12.12
N TYR A 52 -8.83 -6.60 -12.73
CA TYR A 52 -8.29 -5.32 -12.24
C TYR A 52 -9.27 -4.16 -12.47
N GLU A 53 -10.03 -4.22 -13.57
CA GLU A 53 -11.11 -3.27 -13.85
C GLU A 53 -12.21 -3.37 -12.79
N GLU A 54 -12.67 -4.58 -12.47
CA GLU A 54 -13.71 -4.82 -11.47
C GLU A 54 -13.29 -4.35 -10.07
N ILE A 55 -12.10 -4.74 -9.59
CA ILE A 55 -11.63 -4.33 -8.26
C ILE A 55 -11.37 -2.82 -8.19
N GLY A 56 -10.91 -2.22 -9.30
CA GLY A 56 -10.71 -0.78 -9.42
C GLY A 56 -12.04 -0.02 -9.35
N ALA A 57 -13.04 -0.46 -10.12
CA ALA A 57 -14.39 0.11 -10.10
C ALA A 57 -15.03 -0.01 -8.71
N LYS A 58 -14.89 -1.16 -8.06
CA LYS A 58 -15.39 -1.38 -6.70
C LYS A 58 -14.73 -0.45 -5.69
N GLY A 59 -13.40 -0.33 -5.71
CA GLY A 59 -12.66 0.57 -4.84
C GLY A 59 -13.03 2.05 -5.07
N GLY A 60 -13.17 2.44 -6.33
CA GLY A 60 -13.61 3.79 -6.72
C GLY A 60 -15.02 4.10 -6.20
N LYS A 61 -15.97 3.18 -6.39
CA LYS A 61 -17.34 3.32 -5.88
C LYS A 61 -17.37 3.47 -4.36
N THR A 62 -16.68 2.60 -3.62
CA THR A 62 -16.61 2.68 -2.16
C THR A 62 -15.99 4.00 -1.69
N THR A 63 -14.95 4.48 -2.37
CA THR A 63 -14.32 5.77 -2.04
C THR A 63 -15.29 6.93 -2.29
N SER A 64 -15.97 6.91 -3.44
CA SER A 64 -16.95 7.94 -3.80
C SER A 64 -18.13 7.97 -2.84
N GLU A 65 -18.65 6.82 -2.43
CA GLU A 65 -19.74 6.71 -1.45
C GLU A 65 -19.31 7.22 -0.07
N LYS A 66 -18.07 6.96 0.33
CA LYS A 66 -17.57 7.33 1.67
C LYS A 66 -17.23 8.82 1.79
N TYR A 67 -16.67 9.41 0.75
CA TYR A 67 -16.05 10.75 0.84
C TYR A 67 -16.77 11.84 0.03
N GLY A 68 -17.61 11.47 -0.94
CA GLY A 68 -18.42 12.43 -1.70
C GLY A 68 -17.60 13.40 -2.56
N HIS A 69 -18.27 14.48 -3.01
CA HIS A 69 -17.73 15.43 -3.98
C HIS A 69 -16.58 16.29 -3.44
N GLU A 70 -16.69 16.77 -2.19
CA GLU A 70 -15.70 17.67 -1.57
C GLU A 70 -14.30 17.05 -1.54
N PHE A 71 -14.21 15.73 -1.32
CA PHE A 71 -12.95 15.02 -1.37
C PHE A 71 -12.27 15.09 -2.75
N TYR A 72 -13.05 14.92 -3.83
CA TYR A 72 -12.51 15.02 -5.18
C TYR A 72 -12.11 16.45 -5.55
N GLU A 73 -12.85 17.44 -5.06
CA GLU A 73 -12.48 18.85 -5.19
C GLU A 73 -11.15 19.14 -4.49
N GLU A 74 -11.00 18.70 -3.23
CA GLU A 74 -9.80 18.92 -2.44
C GLU A 74 -8.56 18.27 -3.07
N ILE A 75 -8.64 16.99 -3.46
CA ILE A 75 -7.51 16.30 -4.10
C ILE A 75 -7.20 16.90 -5.48
N GLY A 76 -8.21 17.36 -6.23
CA GLY A 76 -8.04 18.04 -7.50
C GLY A 76 -7.31 19.37 -7.33
N HIS A 77 -7.73 20.17 -6.35
CA HIS A 77 -7.09 21.43 -6.01
C HIS A 77 -5.63 21.24 -5.57
N LYS A 78 -5.36 20.27 -4.68
CA LYS A 78 -4.00 19.89 -4.26
C LYS A 78 -3.13 19.47 -5.45
N GLY A 79 -3.69 18.65 -6.36
CA GLY A 79 -3.00 18.24 -7.58
C GLY A 79 -2.64 19.43 -8.48
N GLY A 80 -3.59 20.35 -8.68
CA GLY A 80 -3.38 21.56 -9.46
C GLY A 80 -2.31 22.49 -8.88
N GLN A 81 -2.32 22.70 -7.56
CA GLN A 81 -1.27 23.46 -6.87
C GLN A 81 0.11 22.82 -7.07
N ARG A 82 0.19 21.49 -6.96
CA ARG A 82 1.45 20.77 -7.17
C ARG A 82 2.00 20.95 -8.59
N VAL A 83 1.13 20.88 -9.60
CA VAL A 83 1.52 21.13 -11.00
C VAL A 83 2.05 22.55 -11.18
N LYS A 84 1.37 23.55 -10.60
CA LYS A 84 1.81 24.95 -10.64
C LYS A 84 3.22 25.12 -10.05
N GLU A 85 3.46 24.58 -8.86
CA GLU A 85 4.77 24.63 -8.20
C GLU A 85 5.88 24.02 -9.06
N LEU A 86 5.62 22.86 -9.68
CA LEU A 86 6.59 22.16 -10.51
C LEU A 86 6.97 22.99 -11.75
N ILE A 87 5.98 23.66 -12.36
CA ILE A 87 6.22 24.56 -13.49
C ILE A 87 7.07 25.75 -13.07
N GLU A 88 6.77 26.38 -11.94
CA GLU A 88 7.55 27.52 -11.42
C GLU A 88 8.98 27.12 -11.04
N LEU A 89 9.17 25.93 -10.46
CA LEU A 89 10.49 25.39 -10.17
C LEU A 89 11.28 25.11 -11.46
N GLY A 90 10.63 24.55 -12.48
CA GLY A 90 11.24 24.32 -13.79
C GLY A 90 11.69 25.61 -14.46
N LYS A 91 10.85 26.66 -14.43
CA LYS A 91 11.18 27.99 -14.96
C LYS A 91 12.36 28.63 -14.22
N ARG A 92 12.40 28.55 -12.88
CA ARG A 92 13.53 29.06 -12.08
C ARG A 92 14.84 28.36 -12.42
N ARG A 93 14.82 27.03 -12.50
CA ARG A 93 16.01 26.24 -12.88
C ARG A 93 16.51 26.57 -14.30
N GLN A 94 15.62 26.92 -15.23
CA GLN A 94 16.03 27.36 -16.56
C GLN A 94 16.64 28.76 -16.59
N GLN A 95 16.28 29.62 -15.64
CA GLN A 95 16.84 30.97 -15.49
C GLN A 95 18.19 30.95 -14.77
N GLU A 96 18.38 30.04 -13.80
CA GLU A 96 19.65 29.87 -13.06
C GLU A 96 20.76 29.20 -13.88
N ASN A 97 20.39 28.41 -14.90
CA ASN A 97 21.33 27.73 -15.80
C ASN A 97 21.61 28.51 -17.10
N LYS A 98 21.23 29.80 -17.14
CA LYS A 98 21.50 30.74 -18.24
C LYS A 98 22.52 31.77 -17.81
#